data_AF-A0A354B450-F1
#
_entry.id   AF-A0A354B450-F1
#
_cell.length_a   1.000
_cell.length_b   1.000
_cell.length_c   1.000
_cell.angle_alpha   90.00
_cell.angle_beta   90.00
_cell.angle_gamma   90.00
#
_symmetry.space_group_name_H-M   'P 1'
#
loop_
_entity.id
_entity.type
_entity.pdbx_description
1 polymer ?
#
loop_
_entity_poly.entity_id
_entity_poly.type
_entity_poly.pdbx_seq_one_letter_code
_entity_poly.pdbx_strand_id
1 'polypeptide(L)' 'MVGEGHLLVEYPPTLSVSTLVNHLKGVSTRMLHKEFPDLAARGAHLWTPSHFAASAGGAQIERLRGYVEAQEKPS' A
#
# COMPACT_ATOMS: atom_id res chain seq x y z
N MET A 1 -3.14 14.20 -3.60
CA MET A 1 -1.80 13.61 -3.48
C MET A 1 -2.01 12.13 -3.22
N VAL A 2 -1.56 11.27 -4.11
CA VAL A 2 -1.70 9.82 -3.97
C VAL A 2 -0.34 9.30 -3.52
N GLY A 3 -0.30 8.59 -2.40
CA GLY A 3 0.93 8.00 -1.86
C GLY A 3 1.16 6.56 -2.34
N GLU A 4 2.42 6.14 -2.33
CA GLU A 4 2.82 4.74 -2.50
C GLU A 4 3.43 4.20 -1.20
N GLY A 5 3.26 2.91 -0.95
CA GLY A 5 3.79 2.23 0.23
C GLY A 5 4.00 0.76 -0.04
N HIS A 6 5.15 0.24 0.39
CA HIS A 6 5.53 -1.17 0.22
C HIS A 6 5.54 -1.87 1.58
N LEU A 7 4.87 -3.01 1.65
CA LEU A 7 4.72 -3.79 2.87
C LEU A 7 5.08 -5.25 2.57
N LEU A 8 6.01 -5.81 3.35
CA LEU A 8 6.25 -7.25 3.41
C LEU A 8 5.56 -7.75 4.69
N VAL A 9 4.58 -8.63 4.54
CA VAL A 9 3.72 -9.07 5.65
C VAL A 9 3.52 -10.57 5.61
N GLU A 10 3.58 -11.18 6.79
CA GLU A 10 3.05 -12.52 7.03
C GLU A 10 1.60 -12.36 7.51
N TYR A 11 0.66 -13.11 6.92
CA TYR A 11 -0.76 -13.00 7.22
C TYR A 11 -1.46 -14.36 7.12
N PRO A 12 -2.60 -14.56 7.82
CA PRO A 12 -3.31 -15.84 7.78
C PRO A 12 -3.79 -16.19 6.36
N PRO A 13 -3.62 -17.44 5.89
CA PRO A 13 -3.96 -17.84 4.53
C PRO A 13 -5.47 -17.81 4.23
N THR A 14 -6.31 -17.80 5.26
CA THR A 14 -7.77 -17.68 5.14
C THR A 14 -8.23 -16.23 4.93
N LEU A 15 -7.36 -15.24 5.16
CA LEU A 15 -7.66 -13.83 4.94
C LEU A 15 -7.31 -13.45 3.51
N SER A 16 -8.25 -12.87 2.77
CA SER A 16 -7.95 -12.40 1.41
C SER A 16 -7.01 -11.19 1.43
N VAL A 17 -6.07 -11.14 0.49
CA VAL A 17 -5.13 -10.02 0.32
C VAL A 17 -5.87 -8.71 0.09
N SER A 18 -6.95 -8.73 -0.71
CA SER A 18 -7.73 -7.52 -1.00
C SER A 18 -8.39 -6.97 0.26
N THR A 19 -8.92 -7.82 1.14
CA THR A 19 -9.45 -7.40 2.45
C THR A 19 -8.37 -6.76 3.30
N LEU A 20 -7.20 -7.39 3.40
CA LEU A 20 -6.07 -6.87 4.16
C LEU A 20 -5.64 -5.48 3.66
N VAL A 21 -5.42 -5.34 2.36
CA VAL A 21 -4.98 -4.07 1.76
C VAL A 21 -6.04 -2.98 1.90
N ASN A 22 -7.32 -3.31 1.73
CA ASN A 22 -8.41 -2.34 1.91
C ASN A 22 -8.48 -1.83 3.35
N HIS A 23 -8.31 -2.72 4.34
CA HIS A 23 -8.25 -2.31 5.74
C HIS A 23 -7.02 -1.43 6.01
N LEU A 24 -5.84 -1.82 5.53
CA LEU A 24 -4.62 -1.04 5.73
C LEU A 24 -4.75 0.37 5.14
N LYS A 25 -5.22 0.50 3.89
CA LYS A 25 -5.46 1.79 3.23
C LYS A 25 -6.52 2.63 3.93
N GLY A 26 -7.62 2.01 4.36
CA GLY A 26 -8.72 2.70 5.04
C GLY A 26 -8.31 3.22 6.43
N VAL A 27 -7.69 2.35 7.23
CA VAL A 27 -7.21 2.71 8.57
C VAL A 27 -6.11 3.76 8.49
N SER A 28 -5.12 3.60 7.60
CA SER A 28 -4.06 4.59 7.44
C SER A 28 -4.61 5.94 6.99
N THR A 29 -5.58 5.97 6.08
CA THR A 29 -6.25 7.23 5.68
C THR A 29 -6.91 7.90 6.86
N ARG A 30 -7.70 7.15 7.63
CA ARG A 30 -8.39 7.68 8.81
C ARG A 30 -7.41 8.21 9.86
N MET A 31 -6.31 7.49 10.11
CA MET A 31 -5.29 7.91 11.07
C MET A 31 -4.59 9.19 10.60
N LEU A 32 -4.18 9.25 9.34
CA LEU A 32 -3.52 10.43 8.76
C LEU A 32 -4.43 11.66 8.76
N HIS A 33 -5.72 11.50 8.46
CA HIS A 33 -6.67 12.62 8.57
C HIS A 33 -6.90 13.09 10.00
N LYS A 34 -6.80 12.18 10.98
CA LYS A 34 -6.90 12.54 12.40
C LYS A 34 -5.66 13.30 12.89
N GLU A 35 -4.48 12.88 12.44
CA GLU A 35 -3.20 13.47 12.85
C GLU A 35 -2.90 14.77 12.09
N PHE A 36 -3.31 14.87 10.83
CA PHE A 36 -3.09 16.01 9.95
C PHE A 36 -4.42 16.53 9.38
N PRO A 37 -5.17 17.36 10.13
CA PRO A 37 -6.47 17.89 9.68
C PRO A 37 -6.39 18.68 8.36
N ASP A 38 -5.28 19.37 8.11
CA ASP A 38 -5.04 20.09 6.85
C ASP A 38 -4.98 19.15 5.64
N LEU A 39 -4.51 17.92 5.83
CA LEU A 39 -4.52 16.89 4.79
C LEU A 39 -5.95 16.47 4.45
N ALA A 40 -6.81 16.32 5.46
CA ALA A 40 -8.21 15.98 5.27
C ALA A 40 -8.97 17.07 4.51
N ALA A 41 -8.63 18.35 4.74
CA ALA A 41 -9.22 19.48 4.01
C ALA A 41 -8.83 19.51 2.51
N ARG A 42 -7.72 18.86 2.13
CA ARG A 42 -7.20 18.82 0.76
C ARG A 42 -7.75 17.68 -0.10
N GLY A 43 -8.53 16.76 0.49
CA GLY A 43 -9.21 15.69 -0.23
C GLY A 43 -9.35 14.40 0.59
N ALA A 44 -10.38 13.62 0.26
CA ALA A 44 -10.74 12.41 1.04
C ALA A 44 -9.93 11.16 0.68
N HIS A 45 -9.23 11.14 -0.46
CA HIS A 45 -8.56 9.96 -1.00
C HIS A 45 -7.04 10.10 -0.98
N LEU A 46 -6.37 9.28 -0.15
CA LEU A 46 -4.91 9.24 -0.05
C LEU A 46 -4.26 8.11 -0.87
N TRP A 47 -5.04 7.09 -1.22
CA TRP A 47 -4.55 5.90 -1.93
C TRP A 47 -5.36 5.64 -3.19
N THR A 48 -4.70 5.13 -4.24
CA THR A 48 -5.39 4.56 -5.40
C THR A 48 -6.15 3.29 -5.00
N PRO A 49 -7.31 2.98 -5.60
CA PRO A 49 -8.02 1.73 -5.36
C PRO A 49 -7.20 0.48 -5.74
N SER A 50 -6.28 0.58 -6.69
CA SER A 50 -5.41 -0.52 -7.13
C SER A 50 -4.33 -0.86 -6.10
N HIS A 51 -3.93 -2.13 -6.06
CA HIS A 51 -2.78 -2.60 -5.31
C HIS A 51 -2.08 -3.70 -6.09
N PHE A 52 -0.79 -3.88 -5.81
CA PHE A 52 -0.01 -5.01 -6.30
C PHE A 52 0.31 -5.94 -5.13
N ALA A 53 0.20 -7.24 -5.38
CA ALA A 53 0.55 -8.26 -4.42
C ALA A 53 1.28 -9.40 -5.11
N ALA A 54 2.38 -9.83 -4.52
CA ALA A 54 3.16 -10.98 -4.96
C ALA A 54 3.55 -11.80 -3.74
N SER A 55 3.53 -13.13 -3.87
CA SER A 55 4.06 -14.00 -2.82
C SER A 55 5.58 -13.87 -2.78
N ALA A 56 6.11 -13.57 -1.60
CA ALA A 56 7.54 -13.69 -1.33
C ALA A 56 7.84 -15.14 -0.90
N GLY A 57 7.49 -16.12 -1.74
CA GLY A 57 7.70 -17.54 -1.42
C GLY A 57 9.19 -17.86 -1.50
N GLY A 58 9.93 -17.76 -0.38
CA GLY A 58 11.39 -17.95 -0.33
C GLY A 58 12.18 -17.13 -1.37
N ALA A 59 11.53 -16.22 -2.08
CA ALA A 59 12.02 -15.60 -3.30
C ALA A 59 12.90 -14.42 -2.91
N GLN A 60 14.15 -14.50 -3.35
CA GLN A 60 15.24 -13.65 -2.93
C GLN A 60 14.92 -12.17 -3.20
N ILE A 61 15.28 -11.35 -2.21
CA ILE A 61 15.06 -9.90 -2.10
C ILE A 61 15.38 -9.13 -3.41
N GLU A 62 16.24 -9.66 -4.30
CA GLU A 62 16.53 -9.03 -5.59
C GLU A 62 15.31 -8.81 -6.49
N ARG A 63 14.29 -9.69 -6.45
CA ARG A 63 13.10 -9.54 -7.31
C ARG A 63 12.16 -8.43 -6.83
N LEU A 64 12.07 -8.23 -5.51
CA LEU A 64 11.35 -7.11 -4.89
C LEU A 64 12.05 -5.78 -5.19
N ARG A 65 13.38 -5.74 -5.14
CA ARG A 65 14.17 -4.58 -5.54
C ARG A 65 13.85 -4.15 -6.97
N GLY A 66 13.86 -5.10 -7.92
CA GLY A 66 13.53 -4.81 -9.31
C GLY A 66 12.09 -4.29 -9.53
N TYR A 67 11.13 -4.71 -8.70
CA TYR A 67 9.76 -4.18 -8.75
C TYR A 67 9.70 -2.72 -8.28
N VAL A 68 10.37 -2.38 -7.17
CA VAL A 68 10.42 -1.00 -6.65
C VAL A 68 11.15 -0.07 -7.64
N GLU A 69 12.29 -0.49 -8.17
CA GLU A 69 13.07 0.28 -9.15
C GLU A 69 12.29 0.50 -10.48
N ALA A 70 11.39 -0.41 -10.84
CA ALA A 70 10.54 -0.27 -12.02
C ALA A 70 9.35 0.68 -11.80
N GLN A 71 8.95 0.99 -10.57
CA GLN A 71 7.85 1.92 -10.31
C GLN A 71 8.24 3.40 -10.46
N GLU A 72 9.53 3.78 -10.47
CA GLU A 72 9.98 5.18 -10.57
C GLU A 72 9.88 5.80 -11.98
N LYS A 73 9.19 5.18 -12.94
CA LYS A 73 9.02 5.75 -14.28
C LYS A 73 7.56 5.84 -14.71
N PRO A 74 6.84 6.89 -14.32
CA PRO A 74 5.75 7.41 -15.13
C PRO A 74 6.34 8.20 -16.31
N SER A 75 5.84 7.94 -17.52
CA SER A 75 5.93 8.90 -18.64
C SER A 75 5.12 10.15 -18.36
#